data_AF-A0A847F736-F1
#
_entry.id   AF-A0A847F736-F1
#
_cell.length_a   1.000
_cell.length_b   1.000
_cell.length_c   1.000
_cell.angle_alpha   90.00
_cell.angle_beta   90.00
_cell.angle_gamma   90.00
#
_symmetry.space_group_name_H-M   'P 1'
#
loop_
_entity.id
_entity.type
_entity.pdbx_description
1 polymer ?
#
loop_
_entity_poly.entity_id
_entity_poly.type
_entity_poly.pdbx_seq_one_letter_code
_entity_poly.pdbx_strand_id
1 'polypeptide(L)'
;MAEESEYGPGASESSKKRSVRSGRKLIRIVIARHLLLALALPIALRGMGCEAEVIPLAEENRADDAGVAGQSAHIVYGNDDRIDVYASSDETLRAIAMSATAALVPYSLLHSTPQGMALRGGTLGGNENLCMDERFRDQPVNATCSATLVTKDLILTAGHCVPSGSSCQANAIVFNYRMADERSLARITDDDVYGCSEIIARAHSNRSGLDFAFLRLDREVAPHLRPVALRMPRGSLPENTRVAMIGHPSGLPAKIATGARVMRSSLFDGNVFLANLDAFSGNSGSGVFDETGALVGVLVFGHADYRERAGGACREVVRRNDSDGSEGIVYAYRAFDHLCERSPKISSVCETICRDRTCMADFQLRSECSPEDECETPDGWRCDPDDYGSGGACQCGCGAPDPDCLLPSRPVIGCQGDEVCSLKGECTPPSDKDRRLLSGCSAADAETALYPWFALVLVLALSGWRRRHRLRPPR
;
A
#
# COMPACT_ATOMS: atom_id res chain seq x y z
N MET A 1 -42.44 8.31 54.47
CA MET A 1 -42.36 9.50 55.36
C MET A 1 -40.88 9.85 55.50
N ALA A 2 -40.56 11.06 55.95
CA ALA A 2 -39.24 11.67 55.80
C ALA A 2 -38.36 11.54 57.08
N GLU A 3 -37.33 12.38 57.15
CA GLU A 3 -36.41 12.63 58.29
C GLU A 3 -35.40 11.48 58.51
N GLU A 4 -34.09 11.62 58.27
CA GLU A 4 -33.11 12.71 58.47
C GLU A 4 -32.69 13.00 59.92
N SER A 5 -31.42 12.74 60.20
CA SER A 5 -30.50 13.60 60.96
C SER A 5 -29.15 12.88 61.10
N GLU A 6 -28.03 13.53 61.37
CA GLU A 6 -27.36 14.70 60.79
C GLU A 6 -26.04 14.85 61.57
N TYR A 7 -25.01 15.38 60.89
CA TYR A 7 -23.86 16.13 61.45
C TYR A 7 -22.93 15.55 62.55
N GLY A 8 -21.62 15.71 62.32
CA GLY A 8 -20.57 15.76 63.35
C GLY A 8 -20.20 17.22 63.70
N PRO A 9 -19.31 17.46 64.67
CA PRO A 9 -17.95 17.95 64.33
C PRO A 9 -16.88 17.40 65.31
N GLY A 10 -15.59 17.75 65.28
CA GLY A 10 -14.83 18.73 64.51
C GLY A 10 -13.31 18.67 64.75
N ALA A 11 -12.57 19.61 64.17
CA ALA A 11 -11.12 19.61 63.94
C ALA A 11 -10.15 19.75 65.15
N SER A 12 -8.92 19.21 64.96
CA SER A 12 -7.60 19.80 65.33
C SER A 12 -7.18 19.87 66.82
N GLU A 13 -5.91 20.05 67.23
CA GLU A 13 -4.68 20.45 66.50
C GLU A 13 -3.33 20.02 67.17
N SER A 14 -2.29 19.80 66.34
CA SER A 14 -0.86 20.13 66.59
C SER A 14 0.13 19.22 67.37
N SER A 15 1.37 19.21 66.82
CA SER A 15 2.67 19.37 67.52
C SER A 15 3.43 18.17 68.16
N LYS A 16 4.47 17.69 67.45
CA LYS A 16 5.87 18.18 67.66
C LYS A 16 6.90 17.65 66.64
N LYS A 17 7.85 18.52 66.26
CA LYS A 17 9.05 18.18 65.48
C LYS A 17 10.14 17.58 66.38
N ARG A 18 11.02 16.73 65.82
CA ARG A 18 12.41 16.62 66.29
C ARG A 18 13.37 16.28 65.14
N SER A 19 14.57 16.88 65.18
CA SER A 19 15.65 16.71 64.22
C SER A 19 16.98 16.77 64.96
N VAL A 20 17.90 15.85 64.67
CA VAL A 20 19.32 15.88 65.08
C VAL A 20 20.17 15.31 63.93
N ARG A 21 21.41 15.80 63.77
CA ARG A 21 22.33 15.49 62.67
C ARG A 21 23.38 14.42 63.01
N SER A 22 24.08 13.98 61.96
CA SER A 22 25.52 13.62 61.91
C SER A 22 25.89 12.13 61.98
N GLY A 23 26.97 11.70 61.29
CA GLY A 23 27.48 10.32 61.47
C GLY A 23 28.40 9.61 60.43
N ARG A 24 29.01 10.28 59.43
CA ARG A 24 30.18 9.84 58.60
C ARG A 24 30.64 8.34 58.55
N LYS A 25 30.88 7.87 57.31
CA LYS A 25 32.02 7.03 56.77
C LYS A 25 31.83 5.52 56.41
N LEU A 26 32.40 5.18 55.23
CA LEU A 26 32.75 3.85 54.65
C LEU A 26 31.53 2.93 54.37
N ILE A 27 31.47 2.07 53.33
CA ILE A 27 32.45 1.43 52.39
C ILE A 27 31.88 1.61 50.95
N ARG A 28 32.57 2.15 49.91
CA ARG A 28 33.74 1.73 49.08
C ARG A 28 33.43 0.65 48.01
N ILE A 29 34.06 0.78 46.81
CA ILE A 29 34.11 -0.20 45.68
C ILE A 29 32.74 -0.33 44.93
N VAL A 30 32.58 -0.45 43.59
CA VAL A 30 33.39 -0.36 42.33
C VAL A 30 32.37 -0.29 41.16
N ILE A 31 32.56 0.28 39.95
CA ILE A 31 33.46 1.31 39.36
C ILE A 31 32.82 1.80 38.03
N ALA A 32 33.33 2.85 37.36
CA ALA A 32 32.96 3.24 35.98
C ALA A 32 34.18 3.76 35.19
N ARG A 33 34.33 3.38 33.89
CA ARG A 33 35.33 3.86 32.89
C ARG A 33 35.29 2.98 31.62
N HIS A 34 35.65 3.41 30.39
CA HIS A 34 35.57 4.72 29.70
C HIS A 34 35.84 4.49 28.18
N LEU A 35 35.67 5.54 27.35
CA LEU A 35 35.98 5.52 25.90
C LEU A 35 37.50 5.68 25.59
N LEU A 36 37.81 5.57 24.28
CA LEU A 36 38.98 6.08 23.53
C LEU A 36 40.29 5.27 23.56
N LEU A 37 40.66 4.72 22.39
CA LEU A 37 41.81 5.17 21.61
C LEU A 37 41.70 4.68 20.15
N ALA A 38 42.57 5.16 19.24
CA ALA A 38 42.40 5.02 17.79
C ALA A 38 43.72 4.74 17.03
N LEU A 39 43.58 4.42 15.73
CA LEU A 39 44.59 4.42 14.64
C LEU A 39 45.76 3.42 14.69
N ALA A 40 45.67 2.37 13.85
CA ALA A 40 46.78 1.83 13.06
C ALA A 40 46.25 1.01 11.84
N LEU A 41 46.95 1.08 10.71
CA LEU A 41 46.80 0.30 9.46
C LEU A 41 48.16 -0.41 9.20
N PRO A 42 48.38 -1.28 8.17
CA PRO A 42 47.46 -1.82 7.15
C PRO A 42 47.68 -3.33 6.81
N ILE A 43 47.13 -3.77 5.65
CA ILE A 43 47.58 -4.86 4.74
C ILE A 43 46.82 -6.22 4.76
N ALA A 44 46.22 -6.49 3.59
CA ALA A 44 45.90 -7.76 2.93
C ALA A 44 44.97 -8.81 3.59
N LEU A 45 43.79 -8.96 2.97
CA LEU A 45 43.47 -10.18 2.21
C LEU A 45 42.48 -9.85 1.07
N ARG A 46 42.65 -10.47 -0.11
CA ARG A 46 41.70 -10.42 -1.24
C ARG A 46 40.81 -11.65 -1.17
N GLY A 47 39.51 -11.53 -1.48
CA GLY A 47 38.66 -12.70 -1.72
C GLY A 47 37.16 -12.43 -1.79
N MET A 48 36.63 -12.46 -3.02
CA MET A 48 35.25 -12.83 -3.38
C MET A 48 34.08 -12.07 -2.70
N GLY A 49 33.52 -11.10 -3.43
CA GLY A 49 32.20 -10.51 -3.20
C GLY A 49 31.78 -9.72 -4.44
N CYS A 50 30.54 -9.89 -4.90
CA CYS A 50 30.03 -9.12 -6.05
C CYS A 50 29.41 -7.81 -5.56
N GLU A 51 30.07 -6.69 -5.82
CA GLU A 51 29.47 -5.35 -5.71
C GLU A 51 29.02 -4.89 -7.11
N ALA A 52 27.77 -4.42 -7.21
CA ALA A 52 27.27 -3.80 -8.43
C ALA A 52 27.66 -2.31 -8.44
N GLU A 53 28.40 -1.89 -9.47
CA GLU A 53 28.97 -0.55 -9.57
C GLU A 53 27.89 0.48 -9.89
N VAL A 54 27.48 1.27 -8.89
CA VAL A 54 26.49 2.34 -9.06
C VAL A 54 27.19 3.59 -9.61
N ILE A 55 26.98 3.88 -10.89
CA ILE A 55 27.53 5.06 -11.57
C ILE A 55 26.81 6.33 -11.05
N PRO A 56 27.51 7.29 -10.43
CA PRO A 56 26.92 8.56 -10.05
C PRO A 56 26.90 9.52 -11.25
N LEU A 57 25.71 9.95 -11.68
CA LEU A 57 25.56 11.12 -12.54
C LEU A 57 25.52 12.38 -11.68
N ALA A 58 26.17 13.45 -12.16
CA ALA A 58 26.55 14.59 -11.35
C ALA A 58 25.39 15.53 -10.96
N GLU A 59 25.51 16.18 -9.81
CA GLU A 59 24.79 17.41 -9.50
C GLU A 59 25.28 18.54 -10.41
N GLU A 60 24.38 19.32 -11.02
CA GLU A 60 24.73 20.67 -11.47
C GLU A 60 23.60 21.70 -11.23
N ASN A 61 23.91 22.62 -10.30
CA ASN A 61 23.34 23.95 -10.06
C ASN A 61 21.91 24.14 -9.51
N ARG A 62 21.79 25.18 -8.66
CA ARG A 62 20.61 25.61 -7.90
C ARG A 62 20.08 26.94 -8.44
N ALA A 63 18.77 27.05 -8.63
CA ALA A 63 17.94 28.28 -8.58
C ALA A 63 16.46 27.86 -8.75
N ASP A 64 15.47 28.30 -7.96
CA ASP A 64 15.49 29.07 -6.71
C ASP A 64 14.57 28.39 -5.67
N ASP A 65 14.93 28.45 -4.39
CA ASP A 65 14.18 27.82 -3.31
C ASP A 65 13.04 28.72 -2.79
N ALA A 66 11.93 28.73 -3.53
CA ALA A 66 10.63 29.21 -3.05
C ALA A 66 9.82 28.02 -2.52
N GLY A 67 10.23 27.49 -1.36
CA GLY A 67 9.75 26.22 -0.82
C GLY A 67 8.23 26.09 -0.67
N VAL A 68 7.59 25.39 -1.61
CA VAL A 68 6.25 24.82 -1.44
C VAL A 68 6.36 23.60 -0.53
N ALA A 69 6.47 23.84 0.77
CA ALA A 69 6.35 22.79 1.77
C ALA A 69 4.94 22.18 1.69
N GLY A 70 4.86 20.86 1.52
CA GLY A 70 3.59 20.14 1.47
C GLY A 70 2.86 20.22 2.81
N GLN A 71 1.88 21.12 2.91
CA GLN A 71 0.96 21.21 4.03
C GLN A 71 -0.39 20.63 3.60
N SER A 72 -0.42 19.30 3.48
CA SER A 72 -1.55 18.48 3.04
C SER A 72 -2.60 18.30 4.13
N ALA A 73 -3.88 18.56 3.86
CA ALA A 73 -4.89 18.54 4.93
C ALA A 73 -6.38 18.39 4.47
N HIS A 74 -7.37 18.47 5.38
CA HIS A 74 -8.85 18.25 5.18
C HIS A 74 -9.72 19.50 4.90
N ILE A 75 -10.96 19.32 4.46
CA ILE A 75 -11.95 20.41 4.32
C ILE A 75 -13.40 19.90 4.28
N VAL A 76 -14.35 20.77 4.67
CA VAL A 76 -15.76 20.68 4.25
C VAL A 76 -16.14 21.87 3.39
N TYR A 77 -16.83 21.63 2.29
CA TYR A 77 -17.35 22.65 1.38
C TYR A 77 -18.86 22.82 1.56
N GLY A 78 -19.25 23.90 2.24
CA GLY A 78 -20.64 24.15 2.59
C GLY A 78 -21.13 23.24 3.73
N ASN A 79 -21.99 22.29 3.38
CA ASN A 79 -22.51 21.28 4.31
C ASN A 79 -21.55 20.09 4.39
N ASP A 80 -21.56 19.39 5.53
CA ASP A 80 -20.72 18.19 5.72
C ASP A 80 -21.44 16.95 5.17
N ASP A 81 -21.32 16.75 3.85
CA ASP A 81 -22.04 15.78 3.01
C ASP A 81 -21.44 14.35 3.10
N ARG A 82 -20.54 14.11 4.07
CA ARG A 82 -20.07 12.77 4.44
C ARG A 82 -21.18 12.01 5.17
N ILE A 83 -21.44 10.77 4.76
CA ILE A 83 -22.48 9.88 5.29
C ILE A 83 -21.88 8.49 5.59
N ASP A 84 -22.29 7.85 6.68
CA ASP A 84 -21.95 6.45 6.96
C ASP A 84 -22.64 5.47 6.00
N VAL A 85 -21.96 4.39 5.62
CA VAL A 85 -22.46 3.43 4.61
C VAL A 85 -23.85 2.86 4.96
N TYR A 86 -24.13 2.59 6.24
CA TYR A 86 -25.44 2.08 6.66
C TYR A 86 -26.57 3.12 6.51
N ALA A 87 -26.23 4.42 6.58
CA ALA A 87 -27.17 5.55 6.59
C ALA A 87 -27.41 6.18 5.22
N SER A 88 -26.55 5.90 4.22
CA SER A 88 -26.78 6.33 2.84
C SER A 88 -28.07 5.72 2.27
N SER A 89 -28.77 6.49 1.44
CA SER A 89 -29.90 6.01 0.62
C SER A 89 -29.48 5.59 -0.80
N ASP A 90 -28.22 5.79 -1.18
CA ASP A 90 -27.70 5.41 -2.49
C ASP A 90 -27.22 3.95 -2.47
N GLU A 91 -27.99 3.06 -3.09
CA GLU A 91 -27.70 1.61 -3.13
C GLU A 91 -26.43 1.28 -3.94
N THR A 92 -26.11 2.06 -4.97
CA THR A 92 -24.92 1.87 -5.82
C THR A 92 -23.66 2.21 -5.06
N LEU A 93 -23.60 3.40 -4.46
CA LEU A 93 -22.45 3.83 -3.64
C LEU A 93 -22.30 2.94 -2.39
N ARG A 94 -23.40 2.43 -1.83
CA ARG A 94 -23.34 1.40 -0.77
C ARG A 94 -22.72 0.09 -1.25
N ALA A 95 -23.14 -0.42 -2.40
CA ALA A 95 -22.57 -1.64 -2.96
C ALA A 95 -21.06 -1.50 -3.21
N ILE A 96 -20.61 -0.36 -3.74
CA ILE A 96 -19.19 -0.05 -3.94
C ILE A 96 -18.44 0.04 -2.60
N ALA A 97 -19.00 0.76 -1.62
CA ALA A 97 -18.42 0.88 -0.27
C ALA A 97 -18.29 -0.45 0.49
N MET A 98 -19.12 -1.44 0.14
CA MET A 98 -19.14 -2.76 0.78
C MET A 98 -18.33 -3.82 0.03
N SER A 99 -18.08 -3.65 -1.28
CA SER A 99 -17.46 -4.67 -2.14
C SER A 99 -16.14 -4.25 -2.81
N ALA A 100 -15.84 -2.95 -2.89
CA ALA A 100 -14.67 -2.42 -3.61
C ALA A 100 -13.79 -1.46 -2.80
N THR A 101 -14.34 -0.73 -1.83
CA THR A 101 -13.55 0.20 -1.01
C THR A 101 -12.79 -0.54 0.09
N ALA A 102 -11.50 -0.22 0.24
CA ALA A 102 -10.64 -0.72 1.29
C ALA A 102 -9.87 0.39 2.00
N ALA A 103 -9.49 0.12 3.25
CA ALA A 103 -8.55 0.90 4.02
C ALA A 103 -7.13 0.31 3.93
N LEU A 104 -6.12 1.17 3.89
CA LEU A 104 -4.76 0.80 4.26
C LEU A 104 -4.66 0.93 5.79
N VAL A 105 -4.49 -0.20 6.48
CA VAL A 105 -4.44 -0.30 7.94
C VAL A 105 -3.07 -0.81 8.37
N PRO A 106 -2.31 -0.09 9.23
CA PRO A 106 -1.06 -0.60 9.77
C PRO A 106 -1.27 -1.91 10.53
N TYR A 107 -0.44 -2.93 10.27
CA TYR A 107 -0.57 -4.24 10.94
C TYR A 107 -0.50 -4.16 12.48
N SER A 108 0.07 -3.10 13.04
CA SER A 108 0.11 -2.84 14.49
C SER A 108 -1.26 -2.54 15.13
N LEU A 109 -2.28 -2.14 14.34
CA LEU A 109 -3.64 -1.89 14.81
C LEU A 109 -4.56 -3.09 14.63
N LEU A 110 -4.16 -4.07 13.83
CA LEU A 110 -4.94 -5.21 13.39
C LEU A 110 -4.55 -6.49 14.16
N HIS A 111 -5.54 -7.27 14.60
CA HIS A 111 -5.27 -8.53 15.29
C HIS A 111 -6.39 -9.56 15.08
N SER A 112 -6.01 -10.84 15.08
CA SER A 112 -6.94 -11.97 15.02
C SER A 112 -7.59 -12.22 16.39
N THR A 113 -8.83 -12.69 16.35
CA THR A 113 -9.68 -13.05 17.49
C THR A 113 -10.49 -14.31 17.14
N PRO A 114 -11.09 -15.02 18.11
CA PRO A 114 -12.02 -16.11 17.84
C PRO A 114 -13.27 -15.70 17.03
N GLN A 115 -13.49 -14.41 16.82
CA GLN A 115 -14.60 -13.83 16.06
C GLN A 115 -14.17 -13.34 14.66
N GLY A 116 -12.91 -13.52 14.25
CA GLY A 116 -12.33 -12.94 13.03
C GLY A 116 -11.37 -11.81 13.36
N MET A 117 -11.34 -10.77 12.53
CA MET A 117 -10.33 -9.71 12.63
C MET A 117 -10.87 -8.49 13.37
N ALA A 118 -10.04 -7.91 14.24
CA ALA A 118 -10.40 -6.79 15.09
C ALA A 118 -9.34 -5.69 15.10
N LEU A 119 -9.77 -4.47 15.40
CA LEU A 119 -9.00 -3.24 15.32
C LEU A 119 -8.82 -2.58 16.70
N ARG A 120 -7.73 -1.84 16.92
CA ARG A 120 -7.34 -1.27 18.23
C ARG A 120 -6.99 0.22 18.24
N GLY A 121 -7.40 0.97 17.22
CA GLY A 121 -7.24 2.42 17.17
C GLY A 121 -8.08 3.18 18.21
N GLY A 122 -7.71 4.44 18.46
CA GLY A 122 -8.49 5.38 19.27
C GLY A 122 -9.74 5.89 18.55
N THR A 123 -10.48 6.82 19.17
CA THR A 123 -11.57 7.54 18.49
C THR A 123 -11.03 8.79 17.80
N LEU A 124 -11.74 9.26 16.77
CA LEU A 124 -11.38 10.48 16.05
C LEU A 124 -11.18 11.69 16.98
N GLY A 125 -12.12 11.89 17.91
CA GLY A 125 -12.06 12.98 18.89
C GLY A 125 -10.91 12.86 19.90
N GLY A 126 -10.41 11.65 20.14
CA GLY A 126 -9.22 11.42 20.95
C GLY A 126 -7.92 11.69 20.18
N ASN A 127 -7.86 11.29 18.90
CA ASN A 127 -6.68 11.47 18.05
C ASN A 127 -6.50 12.94 17.63
N GLU A 128 -7.58 13.60 17.21
CA GLU A 128 -7.56 14.94 16.61
C GLU A 128 -7.92 16.07 17.61
N ASN A 129 -8.17 15.73 18.88
CA ASN A 129 -8.61 16.63 19.95
C ASN A 129 -9.93 17.38 19.60
N LEU A 130 -10.91 16.68 19.03
CA LEU A 130 -12.13 17.34 18.53
C LEU A 130 -13.10 17.77 19.64
N CYS A 131 -13.72 18.93 19.42
CA CYS A 131 -14.82 19.43 20.23
C CYS A 131 -16.02 18.45 20.24
N MET A 132 -16.81 18.47 21.32
CA MET A 132 -17.86 17.47 21.60
C MET A 132 -19.00 17.41 20.58
N ASP A 133 -19.13 18.45 19.76
CA ASP A 133 -20.16 18.68 18.75
C ASP A 133 -19.72 18.32 17.32
N GLU A 134 -18.46 17.92 17.11
CA GLU A 134 -17.96 17.52 15.79
C GLU A 134 -18.48 16.14 15.34
N ARG A 135 -18.74 15.99 14.03
CA ARG A 135 -19.28 14.75 13.45
C ARG A 135 -18.26 13.62 13.47
N PHE A 136 -18.76 12.39 13.65
CA PHE A 136 -17.98 11.14 13.73
C PHE A 136 -16.94 11.08 14.87
N ARG A 137 -16.95 12.05 15.79
CA ARG A 137 -16.00 12.18 16.90
C ARG A 137 -15.71 10.88 17.65
N ASP A 138 -16.75 10.14 18.02
CA ASP A 138 -16.62 8.96 18.87
C ASP A 138 -16.48 7.64 18.08
N GLN A 139 -16.40 7.71 16.74
CA GLN A 139 -16.08 6.56 15.89
C GLN A 139 -14.56 6.25 15.92
N PRO A 140 -14.18 4.97 15.73
CA PRO A 140 -12.78 4.54 15.80
C PRO A 140 -11.99 4.96 14.56
N VAL A 141 -10.67 5.14 14.71
CA VAL A 141 -9.74 5.56 13.65
C VAL A 141 -8.59 4.57 13.52
N ASN A 142 -8.44 3.96 12.34
CA ASN A 142 -7.52 2.84 12.10
C ASN A 142 -6.83 2.86 10.72
N ALA A 143 -7.38 3.56 9.72
CA ALA A 143 -6.78 3.63 8.40
C ALA A 143 -5.78 4.79 8.29
N THR A 144 -4.74 4.64 7.47
CA THR A 144 -3.80 5.70 7.09
C THR A 144 -4.10 6.28 5.70
N CYS A 145 -4.68 5.45 4.82
CA CYS A 145 -5.10 5.79 3.47
C CYS A 145 -6.29 4.92 3.04
N SER A 146 -6.84 5.22 1.86
CA SER A 146 -7.93 4.49 1.20
C SER A 146 -7.43 3.78 -0.06
N ALA A 147 -8.22 2.84 -0.58
CA ALA A 147 -8.00 2.17 -1.85
C ALA A 147 -9.32 1.70 -2.48
N THR A 148 -9.28 1.44 -3.79
CA THR A 148 -10.43 0.89 -4.55
C THR A 148 -10.01 -0.34 -5.35
N LEU A 149 -10.78 -1.41 -5.27
CA LEU A 149 -10.59 -2.66 -6.01
C LEU A 149 -10.89 -2.50 -7.51
N VAL A 150 -9.93 -2.86 -8.36
CA VAL A 150 -9.99 -2.67 -9.82
C VAL A 150 -9.79 -3.96 -10.64
N THR A 151 -9.24 -5.01 -10.03
CA THR A 151 -9.37 -6.40 -10.51
C THR A 151 -9.71 -7.30 -9.33
N LYS A 152 -9.80 -8.61 -9.54
CA LYS A 152 -9.88 -9.57 -8.43
C LYS A 152 -8.68 -9.54 -7.47
N ASP A 153 -7.55 -8.96 -7.84
CA ASP A 153 -6.27 -9.10 -7.14
C ASP A 153 -5.43 -7.81 -7.14
N LEU A 154 -6.00 -6.70 -7.61
CA LEU A 154 -5.34 -5.41 -7.79
C LEU A 154 -6.24 -4.29 -7.27
N ILE A 155 -5.66 -3.43 -6.43
CA ILE A 155 -6.29 -2.19 -5.95
C ILE A 155 -5.56 -0.96 -6.51
N LEU A 156 -6.28 0.15 -6.64
CA LEU A 156 -5.76 1.49 -6.90
C LEU A 156 -5.78 2.31 -5.60
N THR A 157 -4.70 3.03 -5.30
CA THR A 157 -4.55 3.97 -4.18
C THR A 157 -3.67 5.17 -4.62
N ALA A 158 -3.45 6.15 -3.74
CA ALA A 158 -2.52 7.26 -3.99
C ALA A 158 -1.06 6.78 -3.82
N GLY A 159 -0.15 7.30 -4.65
CA GLY A 159 1.26 6.91 -4.64
C GLY A 159 2.00 7.34 -3.37
N HIS A 160 1.62 8.46 -2.77
CA HIS A 160 2.20 8.92 -1.50
C HIS A 160 1.85 8.04 -0.29
N CYS A 161 0.77 7.25 -0.35
CA CYS A 161 0.41 6.28 0.70
C CYS A 161 1.39 5.11 0.79
N VAL A 162 2.04 4.78 -0.33
CA VAL A 162 2.91 3.62 -0.49
C VAL A 162 4.23 4.03 -1.19
N PRO A 163 5.09 4.85 -0.54
CA PRO A 163 6.34 5.33 -1.13
C PRO A 163 7.36 4.24 -1.46
N SER A 164 7.25 3.05 -0.86
CA SER A 164 8.20 1.94 -1.00
C SER A 164 7.54 0.56 -0.86
N GLY A 165 8.20 -0.49 -1.35
CA GLY A 165 7.79 -1.88 -1.07
C GLY A 165 7.63 -2.19 0.42
N SER A 166 8.47 -1.60 1.29
CA SER A 166 8.33 -1.74 2.75
C SER A 166 7.07 -1.07 3.31
N SER A 167 6.62 0.06 2.75
CA SER A 167 5.35 0.68 3.15
C SER A 167 4.12 -0.08 2.65
N CYS A 168 4.22 -0.72 1.48
CA CYS A 168 3.25 -1.71 0.99
C CYS A 168 3.15 -2.89 1.98
N GLN A 169 4.28 -3.53 2.32
CA GLN A 169 4.33 -4.67 3.25
C GLN A 169 3.99 -4.32 4.72
N ALA A 170 4.02 -3.05 5.12
CA ALA A 170 3.70 -2.61 6.48
C ALA A 170 2.19 -2.39 6.75
N ASN A 171 1.36 -2.40 5.71
CA ASN A 171 -0.08 -2.18 5.82
C ASN A 171 -0.86 -3.41 5.31
N ALA A 172 -1.93 -3.76 6.01
CA ALA A 172 -2.99 -4.59 5.46
C ALA A 172 -3.93 -3.75 4.59
N ILE A 173 -4.44 -4.35 3.51
CA ILE A 173 -5.59 -3.86 2.77
C ILE A 173 -6.82 -4.49 3.45
N VAL A 174 -7.69 -3.65 4.01
CA VAL A 174 -8.84 -4.08 4.81
C VAL A 174 -10.14 -3.58 4.20
N PHE A 175 -10.89 -4.49 3.59
CA PHE A 175 -12.25 -4.27 3.11
C PHE A 175 -13.25 -4.26 4.27
N ASN A 176 -14.49 -3.84 4.01
CA ASN A 176 -15.61 -3.90 4.97
C ASN A 176 -15.34 -3.14 6.31
N TYR A 177 -14.28 -2.33 6.41
CA TYR A 177 -14.02 -1.43 7.53
C TYR A 177 -14.96 -0.21 7.45
N ARG A 178 -16.20 -0.39 7.92
CA ARG A 178 -17.30 0.59 7.92
C ARG A 178 -18.10 0.46 9.21
N MET A 179 -18.92 1.46 9.50
CA MET A 179 -19.99 1.30 10.50
C MET A 179 -21.09 0.37 9.95
N ALA A 180 -21.62 -0.51 10.80
CA ALA A 180 -22.80 -1.31 10.52
C ALA A 180 -24.10 -0.64 11.02
N ASP A 181 -23.99 0.13 12.10
CA ASP A 181 -25.03 1.00 12.67
C ASP A 181 -24.36 2.21 13.36
N GLU A 182 -25.13 3.05 14.06
CA GLU A 182 -24.63 4.25 14.78
C GLU A 182 -23.48 3.99 15.78
N ARG A 183 -23.32 2.74 16.24
CA ARG A 183 -22.48 2.38 17.39
C ARG A 183 -21.50 1.24 17.09
N SER A 184 -21.81 0.35 16.15
CA SER A 184 -21.00 -0.83 15.87
C SER A 184 -20.24 -0.75 14.53
N LEU A 185 -18.98 -1.22 14.54
CA LEU A 185 -18.27 -1.57 13.32
C LEU A 185 -18.91 -2.82 12.69
N ALA A 186 -18.88 -2.88 11.36
CA ALA A 186 -19.08 -4.13 10.66
C ALA A 186 -18.02 -5.16 11.10
N ARG A 187 -18.43 -6.43 11.20
CA ARG A 187 -17.52 -7.53 11.51
C ARG A 187 -16.57 -7.75 10.33
N ILE A 188 -15.28 -7.53 10.57
CA ILE A 188 -14.20 -7.80 9.62
C ILE A 188 -13.80 -9.28 9.77
N THR A 189 -13.72 -9.98 8.66
CA THR A 189 -13.33 -11.40 8.57
C THR A 189 -11.93 -11.55 7.98
N ASP A 190 -11.37 -12.76 8.00
CA ASP A 190 -10.10 -13.02 7.32
C ASP A 190 -10.23 -12.85 5.79
N ASP A 191 -11.43 -13.08 5.24
CA ASP A 191 -11.81 -12.82 3.84
C ASP A 191 -12.02 -11.33 3.51
N ASP A 192 -11.89 -10.43 4.49
CA ASP A 192 -11.85 -8.97 4.27
C ASP A 192 -10.41 -8.39 4.35
N VAL A 193 -9.41 -9.21 4.67
CA VAL A 193 -8.04 -8.76 4.99
C VAL A 193 -6.99 -9.36 4.06
N TYR A 194 -6.22 -8.50 3.40
CA TYR A 194 -5.21 -8.87 2.38
C TYR A 194 -3.87 -8.19 2.66
N GLY A 195 -2.78 -8.90 2.42
CA GLY A 195 -1.43 -8.33 2.33
C GLY A 195 -1.14 -7.69 0.97
N CYS A 196 -0.15 -6.79 0.95
CA CYS A 196 0.38 -6.19 -0.26
C CYS A 196 1.59 -7.01 -0.78
N SER A 197 1.43 -7.67 -1.92
CA SER A 197 2.50 -8.47 -2.55
C SER A 197 3.51 -7.59 -3.29
N GLU A 198 3.03 -6.65 -4.11
CA GLU A 198 3.85 -5.93 -5.08
C GLU A 198 3.24 -4.56 -5.43
N ILE A 199 4.10 -3.55 -5.62
CA ILE A 199 3.74 -2.27 -6.22
C ILE A 199 3.93 -2.38 -7.73
N ILE A 200 2.86 -2.69 -8.46
CA ILE A 200 2.89 -3.02 -9.89
C ILE A 200 3.20 -1.80 -10.75
N ALA A 201 2.56 -0.67 -10.45
CA ALA A 201 2.86 0.62 -11.06
C ALA A 201 2.67 1.73 -10.03
N ARG A 202 3.49 2.77 -10.10
CA ARG A 202 3.42 3.93 -9.19
C ARG A 202 3.92 5.20 -9.85
N ALA A 203 3.23 6.31 -9.57
CA ALA A 203 3.69 7.67 -9.77
C ALA A 203 3.48 8.49 -8.48
N HIS A 204 4.33 9.48 -8.25
CA HIS A 204 4.16 10.51 -7.23
C HIS A 204 5.05 11.71 -7.63
N SER A 205 4.46 12.70 -8.30
CA SER A 205 5.19 13.73 -9.04
C SER A 205 4.47 15.08 -9.00
N ASN A 206 4.99 16.00 -8.17
CA ASN A 206 4.49 17.37 -8.07
C ASN A 206 4.57 18.15 -9.41
N ARG A 207 5.44 17.72 -10.34
CA ARG A 207 5.60 18.34 -11.67
C ARG A 207 4.44 17.98 -12.61
N SER A 208 3.93 16.75 -12.53
CA SER A 208 2.90 16.23 -13.46
C SER A 208 1.55 15.97 -12.79
N GLY A 209 1.42 16.26 -11.49
CA GLY A 209 0.20 16.01 -10.70
C GLY A 209 -0.13 14.52 -10.50
N LEU A 210 0.63 13.60 -11.12
CA LEU A 210 0.37 12.17 -11.05
C LEU A 210 0.85 11.60 -9.71
N ASP A 211 -0.11 11.11 -8.95
CA ASP A 211 0.08 10.45 -7.67
C ASP A 211 -0.86 9.24 -7.56
N PHE A 212 -0.35 8.04 -7.80
CA PHE A 212 -1.13 6.81 -7.71
C PHE A 212 -0.23 5.59 -7.53
N ALA A 213 -0.78 4.50 -7.03
CA ALA A 213 -0.17 3.19 -7.04
C ALA A 213 -1.21 2.09 -7.32
N PHE A 214 -0.84 1.11 -8.14
CA PHE A 214 -1.55 -0.16 -8.26
C PHE A 214 -0.83 -1.21 -7.43
N LEU A 215 -1.55 -1.84 -6.51
CA LEU A 215 -0.99 -2.83 -5.57
C LEU A 215 -1.60 -4.20 -5.81
N ARG A 216 -0.75 -5.21 -5.98
CA ARG A 216 -1.15 -6.62 -6.04
C ARG A 216 -1.43 -7.13 -4.63
N LEU A 217 -2.57 -7.76 -4.44
CA LEU A 217 -2.94 -8.43 -3.18
C LEU A 217 -2.17 -9.76 -3.01
N ASP A 218 -2.28 -10.39 -1.84
CA ASP A 218 -1.67 -11.70 -1.56
C ASP A 218 -2.44 -12.90 -2.16
N ARG A 219 -3.68 -12.68 -2.59
CA ARG A 219 -4.56 -13.67 -3.25
C ARG A 219 -5.71 -12.97 -4.01
N GLU A 220 -6.46 -13.71 -4.84
CA GLU A 220 -7.75 -13.20 -5.36
C GLU A 220 -8.72 -12.88 -4.21
N VAL A 221 -9.54 -11.85 -4.37
CA VAL A 221 -10.54 -11.45 -3.39
C VAL A 221 -11.67 -12.47 -3.24
N ALA A 222 -12.27 -12.48 -2.06
CA ALA A 222 -13.36 -13.38 -1.72
C ALA A 222 -14.66 -13.05 -2.50
N PRO A 223 -15.59 -14.01 -2.67
CA PRO A 223 -16.73 -13.84 -3.58
C PRO A 223 -17.75 -12.74 -3.25
N HIS A 224 -17.66 -12.06 -2.10
CA HIS A 224 -18.48 -10.87 -1.78
C HIS A 224 -17.86 -9.55 -2.28
N LEU A 225 -16.54 -9.53 -2.54
CA LEU A 225 -15.83 -8.37 -3.04
C LEU A 225 -15.90 -8.32 -4.58
N ARG A 226 -16.02 -7.12 -5.15
CA ARG A 226 -16.27 -6.90 -6.58
C ARG A 226 -15.51 -5.67 -7.08
N PRO A 227 -14.73 -5.77 -8.18
CA PRO A 227 -14.06 -4.62 -8.74
C PRO A 227 -15.04 -3.59 -9.31
N VAL A 228 -14.68 -2.31 -9.28
CA VAL A 228 -15.44 -1.25 -9.95
C VAL A 228 -15.09 -1.19 -11.44
N ALA A 229 -16.05 -0.74 -12.26
CA ALA A 229 -15.78 -0.38 -13.64
C ALA A 229 -15.04 0.97 -13.73
N LEU A 230 -14.11 1.11 -14.67
CA LEU A 230 -13.55 2.40 -15.07
C LEU A 230 -14.61 3.19 -15.86
N ARG A 231 -14.74 4.49 -15.59
CA ARG A 231 -15.62 5.39 -16.36
C ARG A 231 -15.16 5.52 -17.81
N MET A 232 -16.08 5.27 -18.74
CA MET A 232 -15.87 5.38 -20.18
C MET A 232 -16.91 6.35 -20.82
N PRO A 233 -16.58 7.03 -21.94
CA PRO A 233 -15.27 7.08 -22.58
C PRO A 233 -14.22 7.80 -21.71
N ARG A 234 -12.94 7.58 -22.02
CA ARG A 234 -11.81 8.28 -21.38
C ARG A 234 -11.86 9.79 -21.66
N GLY A 235 -11.07 10.54 -20.89
CA GLY A 235 -10.95 11.99 -21.01
C GLY A 235 -11.55 12.73 -19.82
N SER A 236 -11.51 14.06 -19.87
CA SER A 236 -11.94 14.91 -18.76
C SER A 236 -13.45 14.80 -18.44
N LEU A 237 -13.80 15.21 -17.23
CA LEU A 237 -15.16 15.51 -16.82
C LEU A 237 -15.43 17.01 -17.04
N PRO A 238 -16.58 17.41 -17.59
CA PRO A 238 -16.98 18.82 -17.63
C PRO A 238 -17.07 19.46 -16.23
N GLU A 239 -16.86 20.77 -16.16
CA GLU A 239 -17.10 21.51 -14.92
C GLU A 239 -18.59 21.47 -14.55
N ASN A 240 -18.88 21.45 -13.26
CA ASN A 240 -20.19 21.21 -12.65
C ASN A 240 -20.76 19.79 -12.78
N THR A 241 -20.10 18.84 -13.47
CA THR A 241 -20.46 17.41 -13.39
C THR A 241 -20.37 16.92 -11.93
N ARG A 242 -21.40 16.21 -11.45
CA ARG A 242 -21.43 15.67 -10.09
C ARG A 242 -20.48 14.48 -9.96
N VAL A 243 -19.87 14.37 -8.79
CA VAL A 243 -19.02 13.24 -8.41
C VAL A 243 -19.30 12.86 -6.95
N ALA A 244 -19.14 11.59 -6.62
CA ALA A 244 -19.15 11.09 -5.25
C ALA A 244 -17.78 10.47 -4.91
N MET A 245 -17.42 10.44 -3.63
CA MET A 245 -16.19 9.80 -3.16
C MET A 245 -16.49 8.78 -2.08
N ILE A 246 -15.73 7.67 -2.05
CA ILE A 246 -15.84 6.66 -0.99
C ILE A 246 -14.45 6.31 -0.47
N GLY A 247 -14.29 6.38 0.86
CA GLY A 247 -13.07 6.02 1.56
C GLY A 247 -13.07 6.41 3.03
N HIS A 248 -11.89 6.68 3.58
CA HIS A 248 -11.59 6.65 5.01
C HIS A 248 -11.10 8.01 5.57
N PRO A 249 -11.98 9.03 5.66
CA PRO A 249 -11.64 10.35 6.19
C PRO A 249 -11.04 10.27 7.60
N SER A 250 -9.84 10.83 7.78
CA SER A 250 -9.11 10.84 9.06
C SER A 250 -8.95 9.44 9.67
N GLY A 251 -8.86 8.41 8.82
CA GLY A 251 -8.77 7.01 9.21
C GLY A 251 -10.06 6.37 9.74
N LEU A 252 -11.19 7.06 9.63
CA LEU A 252 -12.53 6.57 10.01
C LEU A 252 -12.94 5.31 9.23
N PRO A 253 -13.97 4.58 9.71
CA PRO A 253 -14.64 3.56 8.91
C PRO A 253 -15.31 4.24 7.71
N ALA A 254 -15.46 3.51 6.60
CA ALA A 254 -15.82 4.06 5.30
C ALA A 254 -16.98 5.07 5.35
N LYS A 255 -16.78 6.20 4.67
CA LYS A 255 -17.79 7.24 4.44
C LYS A 255 -18.02 7.39 2.94
N ILE A 256 -19.26 7.70 2.58
CA ILE A 256 -19.65 8.13 1.24
C ILE A 256 -19.82 9.65 1.33
N ALA A 257 -19.08 10.41 0.53
CA ALA A 257 -19.24 11.85 0.38
C ALA A 257 -19.97 12.13 -0.94
N THR A 258 -21.14 12.77 -0.85
CA THR A 258 -21.96 13.17 -2.02
C THR A 258 -21.91 14.69 -2.22
N GLY A 259 -22.87 15.27 -2.96
CA GLY A 259 -23.03 16.73 -3.14
C GLY A 259 -22.04 17.37 -4.12
N ALA A 260 -20.79 16.90 -4.12
CA ALA A 260 -19.68 17.48 -4.84
C ALA A 260 -19.80 17.48 -6.37
N ARG A 261 -19.06 18.41 -6.98
CA ARG A 261 -18.96 18.64 -8.41
C ARG A 261 -17.53 18.96 -8.82
N VAL A 262 -17.22 18.71 -10.09
CA VAL A 262 -15.97 19.15 -10.72
C VAL A 262 -15.94 20.68 -10.77
N MET A 263 -15.01 21.30 -10.04
CA MET A 263 -14.79 22.75 -10.04
C MET A 263 -13.83 23.19 -11.14
N ARG A 264 -12.90 22.32 -11.56
CA ARG A 264 -11.97 22.58 -12.66
C ARG A 264 -11.61 21.30 -13.40
N SER A 265 -11.91 21.22 -14.69
CA SER A 265 -11.75 19.99 -15.50
C SER A 265 -10.31 19.54 -15.75
N SER A 266 -9.31 20.45 -15.63
CA SER A 266 -7.93 20.15 -15.99
C SER A 266 -6.88 20.96 -15.22
N LEU A 267 -5.93 20.23 -14.66
CA LEU A 267 -4.64 20.64 -14.12
C LEU A 267 -3.56 19.64 -14.58
N PHE A 268 -2.30 20.08 -14.57
CA PHE A 268 -1.11 19.30 -14.93
C PHE A 268 -1.33 18.47 -16.22
N ASP A 269 -1.51 19.15 -17.36
CA ASP A 269 -1.69 18.55 -18.69
C ASP A 269 -2.83 17.52 -18.79
N GLY A 270 -3.90 17.74 -18.01
CA GLY A 270 -5.07 16.86 -17.96
C GLY A 270 -4.81 15.55 -17.20
N ASN A 271 -3.95 15.60 -16.18
CA ASN A 271 -3.75 14.49 -15.24
C ASN A 271 -4.67 14.58 -14.02
N VAL A 272 -5.03 15.80 -13.61
CA VAL A 272 -5.79 16.08 -12.39
C VAL A 272 -7.01 16.94 -12.70
N PHE A 273 -8.11 16.74 -11.99
CA PHE A 273 -9.22 17.68 -11.87
C PHE A 273 -9.43 18.12 -10.41
N LEU A 274 -10.12 19.24 -10.23
CA LEU A 274 -10.51 19.72 -8.90
C LEU A 274 -12.00 19.49 -8.65
N ALA A 275 -12.37 19.20 -7.40
CA ALA A 275 -13.76 19.14 -6.95
C ALA A 275 -13.94 19.73 -5.53
N ASN A 276 -15.18 20.11 -5.19
CA ASN A 276 -15.59 20.49 -3.83
C ASN A 276 -15.96 19.24 -2.99
N LEU A 277 -15.09 18.23 -2.96
CA LEU A 277 -15.29 17.03 -2.15
C LEU A 277 -14.96 17.31 -0.68
N ASP A 278 -15.77 16.77 0.24
CA ASP A 278 -15.47 16.76 1.68
C ASP A 278 -14.38 15.74 2.01
N ALA A 279 -13.16 16.06 1.59
CA ALA A 279 -12.00 15.22 1.71
C ALA A 279 -11.13 15.58 2.92
N PHE A 280 -10.57 14.52 3.49
CA PHE A 280 -9.84 14.49 4.75
C PHE A 280 -8.67 13.53 4.56
N SER A 281 -7.47 13.84 5.03
CA SER A 281 -6.30 12.95 5.05
C SER A 281 -6.70 11.54 5.51
N GLY A 282 -6.21 10.49 4.85
CA GLY A 282 -6.81 9.15 4.92
C GLY A 282 -7.78 8.84 3.77
N ASN A 283 -8.41 9.85 3.15
CA ASN A 283 -9.01 9.72 1.81
C ASN A 283 -7.96 9.72 0.69
N SER A 284 -6.68 9.89 0.99
CA SER A 284 -5.61 9.64 0.02
C SER A 284 -5.78 8.22 -0.54
N GLY A 285 -6.04 8.09 -1.83
CA GLY A 285 -6.37 6.82 -2.48
C GLY A 285 -7.86 6.46 -2.53
N SER A 286 -8.77 7.33 -2.06
CA SER A 286 -10.22 7.14 -2.18
C SER A 286 -10.65 7.10 -3.64
N GLY A 287 -11.57 6.19 -3.95
CA GLY A 287 -12.23 6.16 -5.25
C GLY A 287 -13.20 7.34 -5.39
N VAL A 288 -13.14 8.00 -6.54
CA VAL A 288 -14.08 9.05 -6.95
C VAL A 288 -14.88 8.52 -8.14
N PHE A 289 -16.21 8.65 -8.07
CA PHE A 289 -17.17 7.99 -8.95
C PHE A 289 -18.12 8.98 -9.61
N ASP A 290 -18.64 8.63 -10.79
CA ASP A 290 -19.74 9.35 -11.45
C ASP A 290 -21.13 8.85 -10.98
N GLU A 291 -22.18 9.44 -11.56
CA GLU A 291 -23.60 9.11 -11.26
C GLU A 291 -24.00 7.67 -11.63
N THR A 292 -23.15 6.90 -12.32
CA THR A 292 -23.37 5.47 -12.61
C THR A 292 -22.64 4.55 -11.64
N GLY A 293 -21.81 5.09 -10.74
CA GLY A 293 -20.89 4.33 -9.90
C GLY A 293 -19.59 3.92 -10.60
N ALA A 294 -19.31 4.44 -11.80
CA ALA A 294 -18.07 4.15 -12.51
C ALA A 294 -16.93 5.05 -11.99
N LEU A 295 -15.74 4.47 -11.82
CA LEU A 295 -14.56 5.12 -11.26
C LEU A 295 -14.02 6.18 -12.22
N VAL A 296 -14.06 7.45 -11.83
CA VAL A 296 -13.50 8.57 -12.60
C VAL A 296 -12.09 8.96 -12.17
N GLY A 297 -11.72 8.69 -10.91
CA GLY A 297 -10.44 9.14 -10.37
C GLY A 297 -10.10 8.64 -8.97
N VAL A 298 -8.91 9.01 -8.53
CA VAL A 298 -8.36 8.72 -7.20
C VAL A 298 -7.98 10.03 -6.51
N LEU A 299 -8.44 10.25 -5.28
CA LEU A 299 -8.14 11.48 -4.52
C LEU A 299 -6.70 11.46 -3.98
N VAL A 300 -5.98 12.58 -4.13
CA VAL A 300 -4.53 12.65 -3.89
C VAL A 300 -4.06 13.84 -3.03
N PHE A 301 -4.75 14.99 -3.04
CA PHE A 301 -4.39 16.14 -2.20
C PHE A 301 -5.59 16.99 -1.80
N GLY A 302 -5.45 17.76 -0.71
CA GLY A 302 -6.55 18.51 -0.08
C GLY A 302 -6.11 19.62 0.87
N HIS A 303 -7.08 20.35 1.45
CA HIS A 303 -6.88 21.68 2.03
C HIS A 303 -6.30 21.89 3.46
N ALA A 304 -7.09 21.87 4.55
CA ALA A 304 -6.74 22.47 5.87
C ALA A 304 -7.43 21.88 7.15
N ASP A 305 -7.35 20.56 7.34
CA ASP A 305 -7.63 19.70 8.52
C ASP A 305 -8.77 20.19 9.45
N TYR A 306 -8.39 20.38 10.71
CA TYR A 306 -9.17 20.93 11.79
C TYR A 306 -8.33 22.06 12.37
N ARG A 307 -8.96 23.19 12.62
CA ARG A 307 -8.33 24.34 13.30
C ARG A 307 -8.68 24.32 14.78
N GLU A 308 -7.84 24.90 15.61
CA GLU A 308 -8.24 25.21 16.99
C GLU A 308 -9.46 26.13 16.98
N ARG A 309 -10.51 25.76 17.73
CA ARG A 309 -11.73 26.57 17.85
C ARG A 309 -11.41 27.84 18.62
N ALA A 310 -11.90 28.99 18.15
CA ALA A 310 -11.57 30.30 18.72
C ALA A 310 -11.94 30.38 20.21
N GLY A 311 -10.94 30.58 21.08
CA GLY A 311 -11.11 30.61 22.54
C GLY A 311 -11.31 29.24 23.21
N GLY A 312 -11.23 28.14 22.47
CA GLY A 312 -11.31 26.77 22.97
C GLY A 312 -9.94 26.13 23.23
N ALA A 313 -9.99 24.86 23.62
CA ALA A 313 -8.84 23.94 23.73
C ALA A 313 -9.11 22.63 22.97
N CYS A 314 -9.89 22.72 21.89
CA CYS A 314 -10.33 21.63 21.04
C CYS A 314 -10.44 22.11 19.59
N ARG A 315 -10.30 21.17 18.66
CA ARG A 315 -10.29 21.44 17.22
C ARG A 315 -11.66 21.23 16.58
N GLU A 316 -11.92 22.00 15.52
CA GLU A 316 -13.15 21.99 14.73
C GLU A 316 -12.87 21.81 13.23
N VAL A 317 -13.80 21.22 12.49
CA VAL A 317 -13.68 21.05 11.03
C VAL A 317 -13.58 22.40 10.33
N VAL A 318 -12.60 22.56 9.43
CA VAL A 318 -12.51 23.75 8.58
C VAL A 318 -13.55 23.70 7.47
N ARG A 319 -14.45 24.69 7.48
CA ARG A 319 -15.50 24.91 6.47
C ARG A 319 -15.12 26.04 5.52
N ARG A 320 -15.42 25.88 4.23
CA ARG A 320 -15.32 26.91 3.17
C ARG A 320 -16.55 26.88 2.27
N ASN A 321 -16.62 27.76 1.27
CA ASN A 321 -17.74 27.80 0.33
C ASN A 321 -17.55 26.76 -0.78
N ASP A 322 -18.63 26.23 -1.33
CA ASP A 322 -18.64 25.28 -2.45
C ASP A 322 -17.78 25.74 -3.64
N SER A 323 -17.78 27.05 -3.92
CA SER A 323 -16.97 27.71 -4.95
C SER A 323 -15.46 27.57 -4.77
N ASP A 324 -15.02 27.25 -3.57
CA ASP A 324 -13.62 27.20 -3.18
C ASP A 324 -13.05 25.77 -3.38
N GLY A 325 -13.84 24.85 -3.95
CA GLY A 325 -13.55 23.44 -4.15
C GLY A 325 -12.26 23.18 -4.92
N SER A 326 -11.28 22.58 -4.25
CA SER A 326 -9.90 22.54 -4.71
C SER A 326 -9.12 21.30 -4.25
N GLU A 327 -9.85 20.22 -3.96
CA GLU A 327 -9.27 18.90 -3.73
C GLU A 327 -8.80 18.29 -5.05
N GLY A 328 -7.63 17.65 -5.05
CA GLY A 328 -7.01 17.07 -6.22
C GLY A 328 -7.43 15.62 -6.44
N ILE A 329 -7.98 15.33 -7.61
CA ILE A 329 -8.31 13.98 -8.06
C ILE A 329 -7.49 13.68 -9.33
N VAL A 330 -6.62 12.66 -9.29
CA VAL A 330 -5.99 12.13 -10.50
C VAL A 330 -7.02 11.34 -11.29
N TYR A 331 -7.13 11.61 -12.59
CA TYR A 331 -8.04 10.87 -13.47
C TYR A 331 -7.66 9.38 -13.51
N ALA A 332 -8.63 8.49 -13.26
CA ALA A 332 -8.37 7.05 -13.15
C ALA A 332 -7.80 6.50 -14.47
N TYR A 333 -8.32 6.95 -15.62
CA TYR A 333 -7.81 6.50 -16.92
C TYR A 333 -6.31 6.79 -17.08
N ARG A 334 -5.78 7.92 -16.57
CA ARG A 334 -4.33 8.24 -16.60
C ARG A 334 -3.49 7.27 -15.79
N ALA A 335 -4.04 6.77 -14.68
CA ALA A 335 -3.39 5.72 -13.91
C ALA A 335 -3.37 4.40 -14.70
N PHE A 336 -4.49 4.02 -15.34
CA PHE A 336 -4.58 2.82 -16.18
C PHE A 336 -3.73 2.90 -17.47
N ASP A 337 -3.62 4.07 -18.11
CA ASP A 337 -2.74 4.31 -19.26
C ASP A 337 -1.30 3.88 -18.90
N HIS A 338 -0.76 4.47 -17.84
CA HIS A 338 0.59 4.21 -17.31
C HIS A 338 0.77 2.80 -16.70
N LEU A 339 -0.31 2.17 -16.21
CA LEU A 339 -0.30 0.77 -15.81
C LEU A 339 -0.09 -0.14 -17.02
N CYS A 340 -0.82 0.10 -18.11
CA CYS A 340 -0.76 -0.73 -19.32
C CYS A 340 0.50 -0.49 -20.16
N GLU A 341 1.04 0.73 -20.17
CA GLU A 341 2.37 1.04 -20.72
C GLU A 341 3.49 0.23 -20.03
N ARG A 342 3.42 0.10 -18.68
CA ARG A 342 4.48 -0.52 -17.87
C ARG A 342 4.26 -2.00 -17.59
N SER A 343 3.04 -2.50 -17.71
CA SER A 343 2.65 -3.86 -17.37
C SER A 343 1.51 -4.36 -18.27
N PRO A 344 1.72 -4.42 -19.61
CA PRO A 344 0.70 -4.88 -20.55
C PRO A 344 0.25 -6.33 -20.31
N LYS A 345 1.05 -7.11 -19.57
CA LYS A 345 0.73 -8.48 -19.12
C LYS A 345 -0.40 -8.57 -18.09
N ILE A 346 -0.94 -7.45 -17.59
CA ILE A 346 -2.20 -7.43 -16.82
C ILE A 346 -3.36 -7.44 -17.82
N SER A 347 -3.40 -8.49 -18.65
CA SER A 347 -3.99 -8.38 -19.97
C SER A 347 -5.51 -8.18 -19.91
N SER A 348 -6.24 -8.85 -19.01
CA SER A 348 -7.69 -8.67 -18.85
C SER A 348 -8.13 -7.22 -18.54
N VAL A 349 -7.31 -6.45 -17.82
CA VAL A 349 -7.52 -5.01 -17.60
C VAL A 349 -7.20 -4.24 -18.87
N CYS A 350 -6.00 -4.46 -19.39
CA CYS A 350 -5.48 -3.68 -20.51
C CYS A 350 -6.27 -3.96 -21.79
N GLU A 351 -6.50 -5.20 -22.21
CA GLU A 351 -7.40 -5.58 -23.31
C GLU A 351 -8.77 -4.88 -23.22
N THR A 352 -9.39 -4.86 -22.03
CA THR A 352 -10.72 -4.25 -21.82
C THR A 352 -10.69 -2.73 -22.03
N ILE A 353 -9.62 -2.07 -21.57
CA ILE A 353 -9.42 -0.62 -21.66
C ILE A 353 -8.93 -0.22 -23.07
N CYS A 354 -7.94 -0.92 -23.61
CA CYS A 354 -7.29 -0.71 -24.91
C CYS A 354 -8.20 -0.92 -26.12
N ARG A 355 -9.36 -1.60 -25.96
CA ARG A 355 -10.35 -1.79 -27.05
C ARG A 355 -10.92 -0.48 -27.62
N ASP A 356 -10.69 0.68 -26.99
CA ASP A 356 -10.98 2.01 -27.53
C ASP A 356 -9.81 2.66 -28.33
N ARG A 357 -8.74 1.90 -28.62
CA ARG A 357 -7.64 2.21 -29.57
C ARG A 357 -6.61 3.28 -29.20
N THR A 358 -6.32 3.57 -27.92
CA THR A 358 -5.32 4.61 -27.56
C THR A 358 -4.07 4.18 -26.80
N CYS A 359 -3.94 2.94 -26.32
CA CYS A 359 -2.72 2.50 -25.59
C CYS A 359 -1.63 1.85 -26.46
N MET A 360 -1.91 1.50 -27.72
CA MET A 360 -0.95 0.81 -28.61
C MET A 360 -0.26 1.76 -29.60
N ALA A 361 -0.48 3.08 -29.50
CA ALA A 361 0.04 4.06 -30.44
C ALA A 361 1.58 4.11 -30.50
N ASP A 362 2.27 3.76 -29.42
CA ASP A 362 3.74 3.75 -29.29
C ASP A 362 4.32 2.31 -29.26
N PHE A 363 3.48 1.28 -29.41
CA PHE A 363 3.90 -0.13 -29.44
C PHE A 363 3.69 -0.73 -30.85
N GLN A 364 4.40 -0.17 -31.83
CA GLN A 364 4.54 -0.77 -33.17
C GLN A 364 5.39 -2.05 -33.12
N LEU A 365 4.86 -3.11 -32.50
CA LEU A 365 5.39 -4.46 -32.60
C LEU A 365 4.38 -5.37 -33.31
N ARG A 366 4.69 -5.57 -34.59
CA ARG A 366 4.03 -6.43 -35.58
C ARG A 366 3.60 -7.80 -35.02
N SER A 367 2.30 -8.00 -34.79
CA SER A 367 1.58 -9.26 -35.02
C SER A 367 0.11 -9.15 -34.59
N GLU A 368 -0.76 -8.70 -35.50
CA GLU A 368 -2.18 -9.05 -35.48
C GLU A 368 -2.45 -9.79 -36.78
N CYS A 369 -2.70 -11.11 -36.74
CA CYS A 369 -3.30 -11.77 -37.91
C CYS A 369 -4.76 -11.29 -38.01
N SER A 370 -5.11 -10.72 -39.15
CA SER A 370 -6.49 -10.31 -39.46
C SER A 370 -7.36 -11.56 -39.61
N PRO A 371 -8.63 -11.57 -39.16
CA PRO A 371 -9.54 -12.70 -39.42
C PRO A 371 -9.93 -12.87 -40.90
N GLU A 372 -9.38 -12.07 -41.81
CA GLU A 372 -9.65 -12.10 -43.26
C GLU A 372 -8.36 -12.16 -44.13
N ASP A 373 -7.14 -12.22 -43.55
CA ASP A 373 -5.87 -12.35 -44.28
C ASP A 373 -4.97 -13.45 -43.66
N GLU A 374 -4.22 -14.19 -44.49
CA GLU A 374 -3.34 -15.29 -44.08
C GLU A 374 -2.18 -14.81 -43.16
N CYS A 375 -1.84 -15.58 -42.12
CA CYS A 375 -0.74 -15.22 -41.22
C CYS A 375 0.63 -15.23 -41.94
N GLU A 376 1.23 -14.04 -42.16
CA GLU A 376 2.58 -13.90 -42.72
C GLU A 376 3.66 -14.46 -41.77
N THR A 377 4.00 -15.73 -41.94
CA THR A 377 5.10 -16.37 -41.22
C THR A 377 6.47 -15.89 -41.71
N PRO A 378 7.49 -15.75 -40.84
CA PRO A 378 8.82 -15.29 -41.24
C PRO A 378 9.55 -16.28 -42.16
N ASP A 379 10.45 -15.76 -43.00
CA ASP A 379 11.34 -16.53 -43.87
C ASP A 379 12.02 -17.68 -43.12
N GLY A 380 11.69 -18.92 -43.50
CA GLY A 380 12.24 -20.14 -42.89
C GLY A 380 11.34 -20.83 -41.86
N TRP A 381 10.12 -20.33 -41.60
CA TRP A 381 9.07 -21.11 -40.93
C TRP A 381 8.63 -22.32 -41.78
N ARG A 382 8.32 -23.44 -41.12
CA ARG A 382 8.02 -24.75 -41.75
C ARG A 382 6.97 -25.57 -41.00
N CYS A 383 6.36 -25.01 -39.97
CA CYS A 383 5.18 -25.59 -39.30
C CYS A 383 3.91 -25.00 -39.92
N ASP A 384 2.75 -25.27 -39.34
CA ASP A 384 1.50 -24.67 -39.81
C ASP A 384 1.56 -23.13 -39.71
N PRO A 385 1.13 -22.36 -40.72
CA PRO A 385 1.04 -20.90 -40.61
C PRO A 385 0.07 -20.43 -39.53
N ASP A 386 -1.03 -21.15 -39.31
CA ASP A 386 -2.08 -20.77 -38.35
C ASP A 386 -1.62 -20.93 -36.88
N ASP A 387 -0.56 -21.69 -36.63
CA ASP A 387 0.04 -21.85 -35.30
C ASP A 387 1.00 -20.70 -34.91
N TYR A 388 1.61 -19.99 -35.87
CA TYR A 388 2.72 -19.05 -35.63
C TYR A 388 2.28 -17.83 -34.81
N GLY A 389 2.72 -17.73 -33.54
CA GLY A 389 2.30 -16.66 -32.65
C GLY A 389 0.79 -16.62 -32.39
N SER A 390 0.10 -17.76 -32.56
CA SER A 390 -1.35 -17.95 -32.47
C SER A 390 -1.96 -17.61 -31.10
N GLY A 391 -1.14 -17.40 -30.08
CA GLY A 391 -1.57 -17.44 -28.68
C GLY A 391 -1.89 -18.86 -28.24
N GLY A 392 -1.24 -19.87 -28.81
CA GLY A 392 -1.59 -21.29 -28.75
C GLY A 392 -0.60 -22.14 -27.93
N ALA A 393 0.08 -23.06 -28.60
CA ALA A 393 1.17 -23.87 -28.06
C ALA A 393 2.49 -23.46 -28.72
N CYS A 394 3.59 -23.52 -27.97
CA CYS A 394 4.92 -23.16 -28.46
C CYS A 394 5.41 -24.20 -29.47
N GLN A 395 5.48 -23.84 -30.75
CA GLN A 395 5.93 -24.70 -31.83
C GLN A 395 7.46 -24.61 -32.01
N CYS A 396 8.19 -25.64 -31.60
CA CYS A 396 9.64 -25.68 -31.66
C CYS A 396 10.17 -26.48 -32.87
N GLY A 397 11.38 -26.17 -33.32
CA GLY A 397 12.02 -26.79 -34.49
C GLY A 397 11.53 -26.27 -35.84
N CYS A 398 10.53 -25.38 -35.86
CA CYS A 398 9.86 -24.87 -37.06
C CYS A 398 10.75 -24.10 -38.04
N GLY A 399 11.98 -23.73 -37.65
CA GLY A 399 13.00 -23.12 -38.52
C GLY A 399 13.12 -21.60 -38.34
N ALA A 400 12.06 -20.96 -37.88
CA ALA A 400 12.10 -19.67 -37.19
C ALA A 400 11.56 -19.84 -35.75
N PRO A 401 11.91 -18.96 -34.79
CA PRO A 401 11.37 -19.02 -33.43
C PRO A 401 9.91 -18.58 -33.39
N ASP A 402 9.05 -19.37 -32.75
CA ASP A 402 7.66 -19.02 -32.47
C ASP A 402 7.55 -17.99 -31.32
N PRO A 403 6.83 -16.87 -31.49
CA PRO A 403 6.52 -15.93 -30.41
C PRO A 403 5.86 -16.58 -29.17
N ASP A 404 5.06 -17.64 -29.31
CA ASP A 404 4.43 -18.30 -28.16
C ASP A 404 5.44 -19.03 -27.27
N CYS A 405 6.64 -19.36 -27.76
CA CYS A 405 7.73 -19.89 -26.95
C CYS A 405 8.33 -18.86 -25.97
N LEU A 406 7.92 -17.59 -26.03
CA LEU A 406 8.25 -16.56 -25.03
C LEU A 406 7.36 -16.65 -23.77
N LEU A 407 6.37 -17.54 -23.76
CA LEU A 407 5.41 -17.73 -22.67
C LEU A 407 5.67 -19.06 -21.92
N PRO A 408 6.27 -19.04 -20.71
CA PRO A 408 6.77 -20.24 -20.03
C PRO A 408 5.68 -21.18 -19.46
N SER A 409 4.41 -20.92 -19.75
CA SER A 409 3.25 -21.73 -19.35
C SER A 409 2.55 -22.43 -20.52
N ARG A 410 3.08 -22.32 -21.75
CA ARG A 410 2.54 -22.99 -22.93
C ARG A 410 3.05 -24.42 -23.05
N PRO A 411 2.23 -25.37 -23.56
CA PRO A 411 2.74 -26.65 -24.04
C PRO A 411 3.79 -26.40 -25.13
N VAL A 412 4.90 -27.14 -25.09
CA VAL A 412 5.91 -27.15 -26.16
C VAL A 412 5.61 -28.33 -27.09
N ILE A 413 5.54 -28.05 -28.39
CA ILE A 413 5.39 -29.04 -29.46
C ILE A 413 6.71 -29.07 -30.25
N GLY A 414 7.07 -30.25 -30.78
CA GLY A 414 8.30 -30.46 -31.57
C GLY A 414 9.52 -30.95 -30.79
N CYS A 415 9.56 -30.78 -29.46
CA CYS A 415 10.63 -31.31 -28.59
C CYS A 415 10.26 -32.66 -27.94
N GLN A 416 11.23 -33.36 -27.34
CA GLN A 416 11.02 -34.68 -26.72
C GLN A 416 11.33 -34.71 -25.21
N GLY A 417 10.55 -35.49 -24.45
CA GLY A 417 10.80 -35.70 -23.02
C GLY A 417 10.57 -34.43 -22.18
N ASP A 418 11.59 -34.00 -21.45
CA ASP A 418 11.61 -32.79 -20.62
C ASP A 418 12.26 -31.57 -21.34
N GLU A 419 12.60 -31.69 -22.62
CA GLU A 419 13.20 -30.61 -23.42
C GLU A 419 12.33 -29.35 -23.51
N VAL A 420 12.97 -28.19 -23.39
CA VAL A 420 12.37 -26.87 -23.54
C VAL A 420 12.79 -26.23 -24.86
N CYS A 421 11.87 -25.48 -25.48
CA CYS A 421 12.22 -24.67 -26.64
C CYS A 421 13.05 -23.46 -26.21
N SER A 422 14.25 -23.32 -26.76
CA SER A 422 15.08 -22.14 -26.55
C SER A 422 14.55 -20.93 -27.32
N LEU A 423 15.01 -19.73 -26.96
CA LEU A 423 14.70 -18.46 -27.65
C LEU A 423 15.14 -18.40 -29.14
N LYS A 424 15.69 -19.50 -29.69
CA LYS A 424 16.05 -19.66 -31.10
C LYS A 424 15.12 -20.60 -31.88
N GLY A 425 14.11 -21.19 -31.23
CA GLY A 425 13.31 -22.27 -31.83
C GLY A 425 14.03 -23.62 -31.85
N GLU A 426 15.13 -23.78 -31.10
CA GLU A 426 15.89 -25.04 -30.97
C GLU A 426 15.49 -25.76 -29.67
N CYS A 427 15.18 -27.05 -29.73
CA CYS A 427 14.92 -27.89 -28.55
C CYS A 427 16.21 -28.08 -27.74
N THR A 428 16.12 -27.91 -26.41
CA THR A 428 17.27 -27.96 -25.51
C THR A 428 16.92 -28.64 -24.19
N PRO A 429 17.86 -29.36 -23.53
CA PRO A 429 17.64 -29.89 -22.19
C PRO A 429 17.32 -28.77 -21.18
N PRO A 430 16.37 -28.96 -20.26
CA PRO A 430 15.95 -27.91 -19.32
C PRO A 430 17.08 -27.58 -18.34
N SER A 431 17.33 -26.28 -18.12
CA SER A 431 18.38 -25.82 -17.21
C SER A 431 18.02 -26.09 -15.74
N ASP A 432 18.99 -25.92 -14.83
CA ASP A 432 18.73 -26.02 -13.38
C ASP A 432 17.67 -25.03 -12.86
N LYS A 433 17.35 -23.97 -13.63
CA LYS A 433 16.25 -23.05 -13.34
C LYS A 433 14.91 -23.62 -13.78
N ASP A 434 14.86 -24.21 -14.98
CA ASP A 434 13.63 -24.75 -15.59
C ASP A 434 13.23 -26.05 -14.89
N ARG A 435 14.21 -26.87 -14.50
CA ARG A 435 14.03 -28.06 -13.66
C ARG A 435 13.34 -27.76 -12.33
N ARG A 436 13.63 -26.61 -11.70
CA ARG A 436 12.98 -26.15 -10.45
C ARG A 436 11.55 -25.65 -10.66
N LEU A 437 11.23 -25.18 -11.87
CA LEU A 437 9.86 -24.81 -12.24
C LEU A 437 9.02 -26.06 -12.55
N LEU A 438 9.61 -27.04 -13.27
CA LEU A 438 8.97 -28.31 -13.62
C LEU A 438 8.81 -29.28 -12.44
N SER A 439 9.71 -29.28 -11.45
CA SER A 439 9.65 -30.21 -10.31
C SER A 439 8.54 -29.90 -9.30
N GLY A 440 8.06 -28.65 -9.29
CA GLY A 440 7.36 -28.09 -8.14
C GLY A 440 8.28 -27.92 -6.91
N CYS A 441 7.82 -27.15 -5.93
CA CYS A 441 8.54 -26.95 -4.67
C CYS A 441 8.26 -28.11 -3.69
N SER A 442 9.10 -29.14 -3.69
CA SER A 442 9.11 -30.13 -2.60
C SER A 442 9.88 -29.58 -1.39
N ALA A 443 9.37 -29.79 -0.17
CA ALA A 443 9.88 -29.15 1.05
C ALA A 443 11.18 -29.78 1.63
N ALA A 444 12.07 -30.32 0.78
CA ALA A 444 13.23 -31.10 1.21
C ALA A 444 14.52 -30.27 1.42
N ASP A 445 14.72 -29.19 0.66
CA ASP A 445 16.03 -28.49 0.61
C ASP A 445 16.32 -27.56 1.80
N ALA A 446 15.40 -27.45 2.78
CA ALA A 446 15.51 -26.51 3.90
C ALA A 446 16.49 -26.93 5.01
N GLU A 447 16.80 -28.23 5.16
CA GLU A 447 17.50 -28.73 6.36
C GLU A 447 19.03 -28.60 6.37
N THR A 448 19.68 -28.25 5.25
CA THR A 448 21.16 -28.23 5.16
C THR A 448 21.83 -26.91 5.59
N ALA A 449 21.06 -25.85 5.86
CA ALA A 449 21.60 -24.50 6.10
C ALA A 449 22.03 -24.19 7.56
N LEU A 450 21.96 -25.16 8.50
CA LEU A 450 22.07 -24.90 9.95
C LEU A 450 23.33 -25.40 10.67
N TYR A 451 24.40 -25.80 9.96
CA TYR A 451 25.68 -26.20 10.58
C TYR A 451 26.91 -25.50 9.96
N PRO A 452 27.27 -24.32 10.48
CA PRO A 452 28.67 -24.16 10.91
C PRO A 452 28.87 -23.53 12.30
N TRP A 453 27.88 -22.81 12.85
CA TRP A 453 28.08 -21.98 14.05
C TRP A 453 28.22 -22.76 15.37
N PHE A 454 27.58 -23.93 15.50
CA PHE A 454 27.63 -24.72 16.74
C PHE A 454 29.01 -25.34 17.05
N ALA A 455 29.85 -25.59 16.04
CA ALA A 455 31.15 -26.22 16.22
C ALA A 455 32.17 -25.32 16.96
N LEU A 456 32.10 -24.00 16.77
CA LEU A 456 33.10 -23.07 17.28
C LEU A 456 33.00 -22.84 18.80
N VAL A 457 31.80 -22.95 19.37
CA VAL A 457 31.52 -22.66 20.78
C VAL A 457 32.10 -23.73 21.72
N LEU A 458 32.06 -25.02 21.33
CA LEU A 458 32.55 -26.12 22.17
C LEU A 458 34.08 -26.05 22.42
N VAL A 459 34.85 -25.63 21.42
CA VAL A 459 36.32 -25.62 21.49
C VAL A 459 36.85 -24.54 22.44
N LEU A 460 36.16 -23.39 22.52
CA LEU A 460 36.51 -22.30 23.43
C LEU A 460 36.12 -22.59 24.89
N ALA A 461 35.04 -23.35 25.12
CA ALA A 461 34.65 -23.77 26.47
C ALA A 461 35.70 -24.70 27.13
N LEU A 462 36.22 -25.67 26.37
CA LEU A 462 37.14 -26.70 26.91
C LEU A 462 38.58 -26.21 27.14
N SER A 463 38.99 -25.15 26.46
CA SER A 463 40.34 -24.56 26.62
C SER A 463 40.44 -23.61 27.84
N GLY A 464 39.35 -22.96 28.23
CA GLY A 464 39.31 -22.10 29.42
C GLY A 464 39.41 -22.85 30.76
N TRP A 465 38.83 -24.05 30.85
CA TRP A 465 38.72 -24.80 32.10
C TRP A 465 40.07 -25.30 32.63
N ARG A 466 41.00 -25.70 31.74
CA ARG A 466 42.31 -26.27 32.12
C ARG A 466 43.31 -25.30 32.76
N ARG A 467 43.00 -24.00 32.90
CA ARG A 467 43.91 -23.01 33.51
C ARG A 467 43.58 -22.57 34.95
N ARG A 468 42.50 -23.05 35.58
CA ARG A 468 42.08 -22.59 36.93
C ARG A 468 42.31 -23.54 38.11
N HIS A 469 42.78 -24.78 37.88
CA HIS A 469 43.12 -25.72 38.97
C HIS A 469 44.52 -26.33 38.81
N ARG A 470 45.53 -25.66 39.39
CA ARG A 470 46.71 -26.32 39.98
C ARG A 470 46.95 -25.73 41.37
N LEU A 471 46.97 -26.61 42.36
CA LEU A 471 47.11 -26.27 43.78
C LEU A 471 48.55 -25.87 44.11
N ARG A 472 48.74 -25.05 45.14
CA ARG A 472 50.02 -24.96 45.88
C ARG A 472 49.90 -25.78 47.18
N PRO A 473 50.95 -26.51 47.60
CA PRO A 473 50.94 -27.31 48.83
C PRO A 473 51.09 -26.43 50.09
N PRO A 474 50.74 -26.96 51.28
CA PRO A 474 50.72 -26.19 52.52
C PRO A 474 52.09 -26.06 53.18
N ARG A 475 52.31 -24.89 53.82
CA ARG A 475 53.10 -24.66 55.03
C ARG A 475 52.48 -23.50 55.80
#